data_AF-A0A091QY37-F1
#
_entry.id   AF-A0A091QY37-F1
#
_cell.length_a   1.000
_cell.length_b   1.000
_cell.length_c   1.000
_cell.angle_alpha   90.00
_cell.angle_beta   90.00
_cell.angle_gamma   90.00
#
_symmetry.space_group_name_H-M   'P 1'
#
loop_
_entity.id
_entity.type
_entity.pdbx_description
1 polymer ?
#
loop_
_entity_poly.entity_id
_entity_poly.type
_entity_poly.pdbx_seq_one_letter_code
_entity_poly.pdbx_strand_id
1 'polypeptide(L)'
;RSLDVNFRAVLHVSQIVARQMIAQGVPGAIVNVSSQASQRALRDHAVYCSTKSALDMLSKVMAMELGPHKIRVNTVNPTVVMTNMGRINWSDPQKSAAMISRIPLGRFAEVDDVVNSVLFLLSDRSAMTTGSSLMVDGGFLVS
;
A
#
# COMPACT_ATOMS: atom_id res chain seq x y z
N ARG A 1 12.86 -1.19 -14.62
CA ARG A 1 12.66 -2.16 -13.51
C ARG A 1 11.64 -1.69 -12.47
N SER A 2 11.84 -0.57 -11.75
CA SER A 2 10.87 -0.15 -10.70
C SER A 2 9.47 0.10 -11.26
N LEU A 3 9.35 0.73 -12.43
CA LEU A 3 8.05 0.93 -13.10
C LEU A 3 7.40 -0.40 -13.50
N ASP A 4 8.19 -1.33 -14.02
CA ASP A 4 7.70 -2.65 -14.46
C ASP A 4 7.15 -3.46 -13.29
N VAL A 5 7.86 -3.46 -12.16
CA VAL A 5 7.50 -4.26 -10.98
C VAL A 5 6.44 -3.57 -10.12
N ASN A 6 6.63 -2.31 -9.79
CA ASN A 6 5.78 -1.62 -8.81
C ASN A 6 4.44 -1.17 -9.40
N PHE A 7 4.37 -0.99 -10.72
CA PHE A 7 3.18 -0.45 -11.38
C PHE A 7 2.64 -1.39 -12.46
N ARG A 8 3.45 -1.70 -13.49
CA ARG A 8 2.95 -2.46 -14.66
C ARG A 8 2.50 -3.88 -14.28
N ALA A 9 3.28 -4.58 -13.44
CA ALA A 9 2.92 -5.92 -12.98
C ALA A 9 1.61 -5.90 -12.17
N VAL A 10 1.45 -4.94 -11.26
CA VAL A 10 0.24 -4.79 -10.46
C VAL A 10 -0.97 -4.51 -11.34
N LEU A 11 -0.84 -3.57 -12.30
CA LEU A 11 -1.89 -3.29 -13.28
C LEU A 11 -2.35 -4.56 -14.01
N HIS A 12 -1.42 -5.35 -14.55
CA HIS A 12 -1.77 -6.55 -15.29
C HIS A 12 -2.43 -7.62 -14.41
N VAL A 13 -1.88 -7.89 -13.21
CA VAL A 13 -2.46 -8.87 -12.27
C VAL A 13 -3.85 -8.43 -11.84
N SER A 14 -4.02 -7.15 -11.47
CA SER A 14 -5.31 -6.58 -11.10
C SER A 14 -6.34 -6.70 -12.23
N GLN A 15 -5.95 -6.43 -13.48
CA GLN A 15 -6.85 -6.57 -14.63
C GLN A 15 -7.29 -8.02 -14.84
N ILE A 16 -6.37 -8.99 -14.75
CA ILE A 16 -6.69 -10.42 -14.91
C ILE A 16 -7.68 -10.86 -13.84
N VAL A 17 -7.39 -10.54 -12.57
CA VAL A 17 -8.25 -10.90 -11.43
C VAL A 17 -9.63 -10.24 -11.56
N ALA A 18 -9.68 -8.93 -11.83
CA ALA A 18 -10.94 -8.21 -11.95
C ALA A 18 -11.82 -8.73 -13.10
N ARG A 19 -11.23 -9.00 -14.28
CA ARG A 19 -11.97 -9.58 -15.41
C ARG A 19 -12.56 -10.94 -15.06
N GLN A 20 -11.79 -11.78 -14.36
CA GLN A 20 -12.27 -13.11 -13.96
C GLN A 20 -13.42 -13.01 -12.94
N MET A 21 -13.30 -12.13 -11.95
CA MET A 21 -14.36 -11.91 -10.95
C MET A 21 -15.65 -11.41 -11.60
N ILE A 22 -15.54 -10.45 -12.55
CA ILE A 22 -16.67 -9.93 -13.31
C ILE A 22 -17.33 -11.04 -14.14
N ALA A 23 -16.53 -11.84 -14.87
CA ALA A 23 -17.04 -12.93 -15.70
C ALA A 23 -17.77 -14.00 -14.88
N GLN A 24 -17.33 -14.24 -13.64
CA GLN A 24 -17.96 -15.18 -12.71
C GLN A 24 -19.12 -14.57 -11.91
N GLY A 25 -19.31 -13.25 -11.96
CA GLY A 25 -20.31 -12.55 -11.15
C GLY A 25 -20.04 -12.59 -9.65
N VAL A 26 -18.79 -12.78 -9.24
CA VAL A 26 -18.42 -12.87 -7.81
C VAL A 26 -17.95 -11.51 -7.26
N PRO A 27 -18.48 -11.06 -6.11
CA PRO A 27 -17.97 -9.88 -5.44
C PRO A 27 -16.58 -10.14 -4.86
N GLY A 28 -15.88 -9.09 -4.42
CA GLY A 28 -14.68 -9.29 -3.60
C GLY A 28 -13.89 -8.01 -3.36
N ALA A 29 -12.59 -8.19 -3.09
CA ALA A 29 -11.71 -7.09 -2.74
C ALA A 29 -10.29 -7.29 -3.27
N ILE A 30 -9.65 -6.21 -3.70
CA ILE A 30 -8.25 -6.15 -4.09
C ILE A 30 -7.54 -5.14 -3.17
N VAL A 31 -6.43 -5.56 -2.57
CA VAL A 31 -5.57 -4.69 -1.75
C VAL A 31 -4.20 -4.61 -2.38
N ASN A 32 -3.84 -3.42 -2.85
CA ASN A 32 -2.53 -3.13 -3.42
C ASN A 32 -1.57 -2.63 -2.33
N VAL A 33 -0.32 -3.09 -2.36
CA VAL A 33 0.72 -2.64 -1.40
C VAL A 33 1.46 -1.44 -1.99
N SER A 34 1.07 -0.25 -1.56
CA SER A 34 1.70 1.00 -1.94
C SER A 34 2.81 1.38 -0.96
N SER A 35 2.93 2.65 -0.56
CA SER A 35 3.89 3.14 0.43
C SER A 35 3.48 4.52 0.91
N GLN A 36 3.92 4.94 2.10
CA GLN A 36 3.84 6.35 2.50
C GLN A 36 4.53 7.29 1.50
N ALA A 37 5.50 6.75 0.74
CA ALA A 37 6.23 7.47 -0.30
C ALA A 37 5.36 7.91 -1.49
N SER A 38 4.10 7.46 -1.57
CA SER A 38 3.13 7.96 -2.54
C SER A 38 2.56 9.34 -2.16
N GLN A 39 2.59 9.69 -0.87
CA GLN A 39 2.01 10.90 -0.30
C GLN A 39 3.08 11.90 0.18
N ARG A 40 4.25 11.41 0.61
CA ARG A 40 5.38 12.24 1.05
C ARG A 40 6.63 11.99 0.21
N ALA A 41 7.24 13.07 -0.29
CA ALA A 41 8.49 12.99 -1.04
C ALA A 41 9.63 12.48 -0.17
N LEU A 42 10.45 11.58 -0.74
CA LEU A 42 11.68 11.07 -0.16
C LEU A 42 12.85 11.42 -1.08
N ARG A 43 13.92 11.98 -0.50
CA ARG A 43 15.17 12.25 -1.24
C ARG A 43 15.71 10.95 -1.84
N ASP A 44 16.24 11.02 -3.06
CA ASP A 44 16.82 9.88 -3.81
C ASP A 44 15.83 8.77 -4.21
N HIS A 45 14.52 9.00 -4.11
CA HIS A 45 13.48 8.01 -4.41
C HIS A 45 12.52 8.44 -5.52
N ALA A 46 12.91 9.36 -6.42
CA ALA A 46 12.02 9.95 -7.43
C ALA A 46 11.17 8.91 -8.18
N VAL A 47 11.80 7.91 -8.81
CA VAL A 47 11.08 6.86 -9.55
C VAL A 47 10.22 6.01 -8.62
N TYR A 48 10.70 5.66 -7.43
CA TYR A 48 9.94 4.85 -6.49
C TYR A 48 8.68 5.58 -6.02
N CYS A 49 8.81 6.82 -5.55
CA CYS A 49 7.70 7.70 -5.16
C CYS A 49 6.68 7.80 -6.30
N SER A 50 7.12 8.13 -7.53
CA SER A 50 6.22 8.23 -8.69
C SER A 50 5.46 6.93 -8.95
N THR A 51 6.12 5.77 -8.87
CA THR A 51 5.42 4.47 -9.08
C THR A 51 4.37 4.19 -8.02
N LYS A 52 4.62 4.57 -6.76
CA LYS A 52 3.67 4.37 -5.66
C LYS A 52 2.51 5.37 -5.71
N SER A 53 2.76 6.62 -6.08
CA SER A 53 1.68 7.60 -6.36
C SER A 53 0.81 7.17 -7.55
N ALA A 54 1.42 6.62 -8.61
CA ALA A 54 0.67 6.07 -9.74
C ALA A 54 -0.21 4.88 -9.31
N LEU A 55 0.30 4.01 -8.44
CA LEU A 55 -0.46 2.88 -7.91
C LEU A 55 -1.66 3.32 -7.03
N ASP A 56 -1.49 4.37 -6.22
CA ASP A 56 -2.60 4.95 -5.45
C ASP A 56 -3.70 5.48 -6.38
N MET A 57 -3.33 6.23 -7.42
CA MET A 57 -4.30 6.75 -8.39
C MET A 57 -4.97 5.61 -9.18
N LEU A 58 -4.21 4.62 -9.64
CA LEU A 58 -4.74 3.43 -10.31
C LEU A 58 -5.78 2.73 -9.43
N SER A 59 -5.49 2.55 -8.14
CA SER A 59 -6.41 1.87 -7.22
C SER A 59 -7.71 2.65 -7.01
N LYS A 60 -7.68 3.99 -7.05
CA LYS A 60 -8.88 4.84 -7.03
C LYS A 60 -9.73 4.69 -8.29
N VAL A 61 -9.09 4.69 -9.46
CA VAL A 61 -9.78 4.47 -10.75
C VAL A 61 -10.42 3.08 -10.77
N MET A 62 -9.68 2.05 -10.36
CA MET A 62 -10.22 0.69 -10.25
C MET A 62 -11.39 0.61 -9.27
N ALA A 63 -11.34 1.28 -8.11
CA ALA A 63 -12.44 1.30 -7.16
C ALA A 63 -13.72 1.92 -7.77
N MET A 64 -13.56 3.00 -8.54
CA MET A 64 -14.67 3.66 -9.24
C MET A 64 -15.25 2.75 -10.33
N GLU A 65 -14.41 2.14 -11.17
CA GLU A 65 -14.84 1.33 -12.31
C GLU A 65 -15.36 -0.06 -11.92
N LEU A 66 -14.80 -0.66 -10.87
CA LEU A 66 -15.16 -2.01 -10.42
C LEU A 66 -16.26 -2.02 -9.33
N GLY A 67 -16.59 -0.85 -8.78
CA GLY A 67 -17.66 -0.67 -7.79
C GLY A 67 -19.02 -1.22 -8.22
N PRO A 68 -19.52 -0.97 -9.45
CA PRO A 68 -20.75 -1.57 -9.98
C PRO A 68 -20.75 -3.11 -9.97
N HIS A 69 -19.57 -3.73 -9.99
CA HIS A 69 -19.39 -5.18 -9.91
C HIS A 69 -19.20 -5.70 -8.49
N LYS A 70 -19.39 -4.85 -7.46
CA LYS A 70 -19.20 -5.18 -6.04
C LYS A 70 -17.77 -5.64 -5.72
N ILE A 71 -16.78 -5.08 -6.42
CA ILE A 71 -15.36 -5.32 -6.18
C ILE A 71 -14.77 -4.05 -5.54
N ARG A 72 -14.27 -4.18 -4.31
CA ARG A 72 -13.61 -3.08 -3.59
C ARG A 72 -12.13 -3.06 -3.93
N VAL A 73 -11.54 -1.88 -4.05
CA VAL A 73 -10.10 -1.75 -4.31
C VAL A 73 -9.51 -0.70 -3.38
N ASN A 74 -8.50 -1.06 -2.60
CA ASN A 74 -7.83 -0.15 -1.66
C ASN A 74 -6.32 -0.33 -1.72
N THR A 75 -5.58 0.61 -1.12
CA THR A 75 -4.14 0.45 -0.88
C THR A 75 -3.84 0.40 0.61
N VAL A 76 -2.80 -0.35 0.97
CA VAL A 76 -2.06 -0.13 2.23
C VAL A 76 -0.78 0.63 1.91
N ASN A 77 -0.43 1.61 2.74
CA ASN A 77 0.67 2.54 2.51
C ASN A 77 1.62 2.53 3.73
N PRO A 78 2.52 1.55 3.82
CA PRO A 78 3.42 1.44 4.96
C PRO A 78 4.55 2.48 4.97
N THR A 79 5.07 2.76 6.18
CA THR A 79 6.41 3.32 6.39
C THR A 79 7.50 2.24 6.21
N VAL A 80 8.69 2.45 6.78
CA VAL A 80 9.69 1.39 6.93
C VAL A 80 9.09 0.23 7.72
N VAL A 81 9.15 -0.97 7.16
CA VAL A 81 8.69 -2.21 7.77
C VAL A 81 9.88 -3.12 8.07
N MET A 82 9.96 -3.67 9.28
CA MET A 82 11.03 -4.56 9.75
C MET A 82 10.93 -5.99 9.18
N THR A 83 10.80 -6.08 7.86
CA THR A 83 11.03 -7.29 7.05
C THR A 83 12.52 -7.70 7.09
N ASN A 84 12.89 -8.84 6.50
CA ASN A 84 14.32 -9.21 6.35
C ASN A 84 15.15 -8.08 5.71
N MET A 85 14.63 -7.45 4.64
CA MET A 85 15.27 -6.29 4.01
C MET A 85 15.29 -5.07 4.93
N GLY A 86 14.20 -4.82 5.66
CA GLY A 86 14.11 -3.74 6.64
C GLY A 86 15.16 -3.86 7.73
N ARG A 87 15.31 -5.04 8.34
CA ARG A 87 16.29 -5.32 9.38
C ARG A 87 17.72 -5.13 8.87
N ILE A 88 18.06 -5.68 7.70
CA ILE A 88 19.38 -5.47 7.08
C ILE A 88 19.70 -3.98 6.92
N ASN A 89 18.71 -3.16 6.53
CA ASN A 89 18.94 -1.75 6.22
C ASN A 89 18.78 -0.80 7.42
N TRP A 90 18.07 -1.19 8.47
CA TRP A 90 17.60 -0.28 9.53
C TRP A 90 17.84 -0.77 10.96
N SER A 91 18.52 -1.90 11.17
CA SER A 91 18.84 -2.41 12.51
C SER A 91 19.94 -1.63 13.24
N ASP A 92 20.73 -0.81 12.55
CA ASP A 92 21.70 0.09 13.19
C ASP A 92 20.96 1.26 13.86
N PRO A 93 21.00 1.37 15.22
CA PRO A 93 20.31 2.42 15.96
C PRO A 93 20.72 3.83 15.55
N GLN A 94 21.99 4.06 15.20
CA GLN A 94 22.48 5.39 14.81
C GLN A 94 21.84 5.84 13.51
N LYS A 95 21.71 4.91 12.55
CA LYS A 95 21.05 5.15 11.27
C LYS A 95 19.53 5.32 11.43
N SER A 96 18.89 4.51 12.28
CA SER A 96 17.43 4.52 12.42
C SER A 96 16.90 5.68 13.25
N ALA A 97 17.68 6.22 14.19
CA ALA A 97 17.23 7.21 15.17
C ALA A 97 16.54 8.43 14.53
N ALA A 98 17.12 8.99 13.46
CA ALA A 98 16.58 10.17 12.79
C ALA A 98 15.25 9.92 12.05
N MET A 99 15.01 8.67 11.61
CA MET A 99 13.75 8.30 10.97
C MET A 99 12.69 7.98 12.03
N ILE A 100 13.07 7.25 13.09
CA ILE A 100 12.18 6.90 14.20
C ILE A 100 11.70 8.15 14.95
N SER A 101 12.55 9.16 15.13
CA SER A 101 12.14 10.42 15.78
C SER A 101 11.07 11.19 15.02
N ARG A 102 10.88 10.89 13.74
CA ARG A 102 9.81 11.40 12.88
C ARG A 102 8.60 10.48 12.84
N ILE A 103 8.55 9.43 13.66
CA ILE A 103 7.39 8.55 13.77
C ILE A 103 6.79 8.80 15.16
N PRO A 104 5.60 9.41 15.26
CA PRO A 104 4.94 9.65 16.54
C PRO A 104 4.80 8.41 17.45
N LEU A 105 4.57 7.22 16.87
CA LEU A 105 4.52 5.97 17.63
C LEU A 105 5.90 5.43 18.06
N GLY A 106 7.00 6.11 17.72
CA GLY A 106 8.35 5.82 18.22
C GLY A 106 8.98 4.51 17.73
N ARG A 107 8.44 3.88 16.68
CA ARG A 107 8.97 2.64 16.12
C ARG A 107 8.70 2.50 14.63
N PHE A 108 9.47 1.64 13.95
CA PHE A 108 9.11 1.16 12.63
C PHE A 108 7.92 0.20 12.69
N ALA A 109 7.26 0.03 11.54
CA ALA A 109 6.20 -0.97 11.41
C ALA A 109 6.80 -2.38 11.42
N GLU A 110 6.06 -3.33 11.96
CA GLU A 110 6.34 -4.76 11.84
C GLU A 110 5.47 -5.37 10.73
N VAL A 111 5.81 -6.58 10.30
CA VAL A 111 5.08 -7.27 9.22
C VAL A 111 3.59 -7.41 9.59
N ASP A 112 3.30 -7.70 10.85
CA ASP A 112 1.94 -7.89 11.35
C ASP A 112 1.11 -6.60 11.27
N ASP A 113 1.71 -5.42 11.43
CA ASP A 113 0.97 -4.15 11.28
C ASP A 113 0.39 -4.01 9.86
N VAL A 114 1.16 -4.45 8.84
CA VAL A 114 0.73 -4.41 7.44
C VAL A 114 -0.25 -5.55 7.13
N VAL A 115 0.05 -6.78 7.59
CA VAL A 115 -0.81 -7.95 7.34
C VAL A 115 -2.20 -7.74 7.94
N ASN A 116 -2.30 -7.26 9.17
CA ASN A 116 -3.58 -6.99 9.82
C ASN A 116 -4.39 -5.94 9.05
N SER A 117 -3.72 -4.91 8.52
CA SER A 117 -4.36 -3.88 7.69
C SER A 117 -4.90 -4.45 6.36
N VAL A 118 -4.14 -5.34 5.72
CA VAL A 118 -4.57 -6.06 4.51
C VAL A 118 -5.77 -6.95 4.81
N LEU A 119 -5.70 -7.76 5.88
CA LEU A 119 -6.79 -8.64 6.29
C LEU A 119 -8.08 -7.88 6.60
N PHE A 120 -7.97 -6.73 7.29
CA PHE A 120 -9.12 -5.85 7.53
C PHE A 120 -9.76 -5.42 6.21
N LEU A 121 -8.97 -4.89 5.26
CA LEU A 121 -9.47 -4.39 3.98
C LEU A 121 -10.02 -5.50 3.05
N LEU A 122 -9.55 -6.74 3.20
CA LEU A 122 -10.09 -7.89 2.48
C LEU A 122 -11.37 -8.46 3.12
N SER A 123 -11.60 -8.21 4.41
CA SER A 123 -12.77 -8.72 5.13
C SER A 123 -14.05 -7.90 4.90
N ASP A 124 -15.18 -8.46 5.31
CA ASP A 124 -16.47 -7.75 5.31
C ASP A 124 -16.56 -6.60 6.33
N ARG A 125 -15.60 -6.51 7.26
CA ARG A 125 -15.54 -5.40 8.23
C ARG A 125 -15.26 -4.05 7.57
N SER A 126 -14.77 -4.06 6.33
CA SER A 126 -14.53 -2.86 5.53
C SER A 126 -15.46 -2.79 4.31
N ALA A 127 -16.70 -3.30 4.42
CA ALA A 127 -17.64 -3.41 3.29
C ALA A 127 -17.94 -2.07 2.58
N MET A 128 -17.85 -0.95 3.29
CA MET A 128 -18.02 0.40 2.73
C MET A 128 -16.70 1.13 2.44
N THR A 129 -15.57 0.44 2.52
CA THR A 129 -14.24 1.01 2.25
C THR A 129 -13.76 0.57 0.86
N THR A 130 -13.71 1.52 -0.07
CA THR A 130 -13.14 1.36 -1.42
C THR A 130 -12.51 2.68 -1.87
N GLY A 131 -11.48 2.62 -2.72
CA GLY A 131 -10.73 3.79 -3.20
C GLY A 131 -9.86 4.46 -2.14
N SER A 132 -9.69 3.84 -0.97
CA SER A 132 -8.96 4.43 0.16
C SER A 132 -7.51 4.00 0.20
N SER A 133 -6.65 4.89 0.71
CA SER A 133 -5.25 4.61 1.03
C SER A 133 -5.08 4.55 2.55
N LEU A 134 -4.91 3.34 3.07
CA LEU A 134 -4.74 3.10 4.50
C LEU A 134 -3.27 3.23 4.88
N MET A 135 -2.93 4.30 5.59
CA MET A 135 -1.58 4.55 6.09
C MET A 135 -1.22 3.57 7.22
N VAL A 136 -0.06 2.93 7.10
CA VAL A 136 0.53 2.06 8.14
C VAL A 136 1.90 2.61 8.48
N ASP A 137 1.92 3.83 9.03
CA ASP A 137 3.14 4.65 9.09
C ASP A 137 3.48 5.18 10.49
N GLY A 138 2.70 4.83 11.50
CA GLY A 138 2.88 5.30 12.87
C GLY A 138 2.78 6.81 13.03
N GLY A 139 2.12 7.51 12.09
CA GLY A 139 1.97 8.96 12.08
C GLY A 139 3.07 9.71 11.31
N PHE A 140 3.97 9.00 10.61
CA PHE A 140 5.08 9.63 9.89
C PHE A 140 4.63 10.69 8.87
N LEU A 141 3.48 10.53 8.22
CA LEU A 141 3.01 11.49 7.22
C LEU A 141 2.62 12.85 7.82
N VAL A 142 2.16 12.86 9.08
CA VAL A 142 1.62 14.06 9.74
C VAL A 142 2.63 14.74 10.69
N SER A 143 3.87 14.25 10.72
CA SER A 143 4.97 14.79 11.53
C SER A 143 6.04 15.51 10.72
#